data_AF-A0A2P0QEY0-F1
#
_entry.id   AF-A0A2P0QEY0-F1
#
_cell.length_a   1.000
_cell.length_b   1.000
_cell.length_c   1.000
_cell.angle_alpha   90.00
_cell.angle_beta   90.00
_cell.angle_gamma   90.00
#
_symmetry.space_group_name_H-M   'P 1'
#
loop_
_entity.id
_entity.type
_entity.pdbx_description
1 polymer ?
#
loop_
_entity_poly.entity_id
_entity_poly.type
_entity_poly.pdbx_seq_one_letter_code
_entity_poly.pdbx_strand_id
1 'polypeptide(L)' 'MVSQQDFLRDAMQQLGMTRDQFCKRISVPRKTFDKWLAPEGSKECRAMPEIAWSYVRDILKNFGN' A
#
# COMPACT_ATOMS: atom_id res chain seq x y z
N MET A 1 3.57 10.33 13.01
CA MET A 1 4.13 9.25 12.17
C MET A 1 2.95 8.47 11.61
N VAL A 2 2.80 8.42 10.29
CA VAL A 2 1.73 7.63 9.64
C VAL A 2 2.21 6.18 9.56
N SER A 3 1.37 5.24 10.01
CA SER A 3 1.67 3.81 9.87
C SER A 3 1.61 3.39 8.40
N GLN A 4 2.29 2.30 8.02
CA GLN A 4 2.15 1.76 6.66
C GLN A 4 0.69 1.43 6.31
N GLN A 5 -0.12 1.05 7.30
CA GLN A 5 -1.52 0.72 7.10
C GLN A 5 -2.35 1.96 6.76
N ASP A 6 -2.14 3.04 7.51
CA ASP A 6 -2.80 4.32 7.27
C ASP A 6 -2.40 4.88 5.90
N PHE A 7 -1.11 4.80 5.55
CA PHE A 7 -0.63 5.22 4.23
C PHE A 7 -1.28 4.45 3.09
N LEU A 8 -1.35 3.12 3.19
CA LEU A 8 -2.00 2.29 2.16
C LEU A 8 -3.51 2.54 2.08
N ARG A 9 -4.18 2.75 3.22
CA ARG A 9 -5.62 3.07 3.26
C ARG A 9 -5.92 4.42 2.64
N ASP A 10 -5.13 5.42 2.98
CA ASP A 10 -5.22 6.76 2.42
C ASP A 10 -4.95 6.75 0.90
N ALA A 11 -3.92 6.03 0.45
CA ALA A 11 -3.64 5.87 -0.97
C ALA A 11 -4.81 5.24 -1.74
N MET A 12 -5.44 4.19 -1.17
CA MET A 12 -6.62 3.56 -1.77
C MET A 12 -7.84 4.50 -1.81
N GLN A 13 -8.04 5.29 -0.74
CA GLN A 13 -9.10 6.29 -0.66
C GLN A 13 -8.92 7.37 -1.73
N GLN A 14 -7.71 7.92 -1.86
CA GLN A 14 -7.40 8.96 -2.84
C GLN A 14 -7.60 8.48 -4.29
N LEU A 15 -7.19 7.25 -4.58
CA LEU A 15 -7.32 6.67 -5.92
C LEU A 15 -8.72 6.13 -6.21
N GLY A 16 -9.61 6.05 -5.20
CA GLY A 16 -10.92 5.40 -5.32
C GLY A 16 -10.83 3.92 -5.71
N MET A 17 -9.70 3.26 -5.42
CA MET A 17 -9.42 1.89 -5.85
C MET A 17 -9.64 0.90 -4.70
N THR A 18 -10.19 -0.26 -5.05
CA THR A 18 -10.23 -1.39 -4.12
C THR A 18 -8.84 -1.98 -3.89
N ARG A 19 -8.64 -2.74 -2.80
CA ARG A 19 -7.37 -3.44 -2.52
C ARG A 19 -6.86 -4.24 -3.71
N ASP A 20 -7.76 -4.91 -4.43
CA ASP A 20 -7.39 -5.74 -5.58
C ASP A 20 -6.83 -4.92 -6.75
N GLN A 21 -7.54 -3.84 -7.09
CA GLN A 21 -7.13 -2.91 -8.14
C GLN A 21 -5.81 -2.22 -7.77
N PHE A 22 -5.67 -1.80 -6.52
CA PHE A 22 -4.45 -1.19 -6.03
C PHE A 22 -3.27 -2.16 -6.11
N CYS A 23 -3.43 -3.40 -5.63
CA CYS A 23 -2.41 -4.45 -5.73
C CYS A 23 -1.96 -4.69 -7.19
N LYS A 24 -2.93 -4.80 -8.11
CA LYS A 24 -2.66 -4.94 -9.56
C LYS A 24 -1.92 -3.73 -10.10
N ARG A 25 -2.30 -2.52 -9.68
CA ARG A 25 -1.66 -1.27 -10.12
C ARG A 25 -0.20 -1.19 -9.70
N ILE A 26 0.11 -1.63 -8.47
CA ILE A 26 1.49 -1.70 -7.96
C ILE A 26 2.24 -2.98 -8.32
N SER A 27 1.63 -3.85 -9.14
CA SER A 27 2.17 -5.15 -9.51
C SER A 27 2.63 -5.99 -8.31
N VAL A 28 1.94 -5.88 -7.18
CA VAL A 28 2.21 -6.72 -6.00
C VAL A 28 1.12 -7.78 -5.82
N PRO A 29 1.48 -8.98 -5.34
CA PRO A 29 0.50 -9.98 -4.98
C PRO A 29 -0.38 -9.50 -3.83
N ARG A 30 -1.69 -9.78 -3.90
CA ARG A 30 -2.64 -9.46 -2.82
C ARG A 30 -2.24 -10.07 -1.47
N LYS A 31 -1.62 -11.26 -1.47
CA LYS A 31 -1.05 -11.87 -0.27
C LYS A 31 0.07 -11.05 0.36
N THR A 32 0.91 -10.40 -0.45
CA THR A 32 1.99 -9.54 0.05
C THR A 32 1.42 -8.25 0.62
N PHE A 33 0.41 -7.69 -0.05
CA PHE A 33 -0.28 -6.49 0.41
C PHE A 33 -1.02 -6.70 1.73
N ASP A 34 -1.68 -7.86 1.89
CA ASP A 34 -2.37 -8.22 3.13
C ASP A 34 -1.39 -8.30 4.31
N LYS A 35 -0.18 -8.81 4.07
CA LYS A 35 0.92 -8.84 5.04
C LYS A 35 1.44 -7.45 5.43
N TRP A 36 1.36 -6.46 4.53
CA TRP A 36 1.68 -5.06 4.86
C TRP A 36 0.58 -4.40 5.69
N LEU A 37 -0.66 -4.85 5.52
CA LEU A 37 -1.82 -4.41 6.31
C LEU A 37 -2.00 -5.16 7.64
N ALA A 38 -1.23 -6.23 7.87
CA ALA A 38 -1.30 -7.00 9.09
C ALA A 38 -0.88 -6.15 10.31
N PRO A 39 -1.50 -6.36 11.49
CA PRO A 39 -1.17 -5.63 12.71
C PRO A 39 0.29 -5.86 13.12
N GLU A 40 0.93 -4.79 13.58
CA GLU A 40 2.30 -4.84 14.11
C GLU A 40 2.36 -5.83 15.28
N GLY A 41 3.28 -6.80 15.19
CA GLY A 41 3.39 -7.91 16.14
C GLY A 41 2.86 -9.27 15.65
N SER A 42 2.14 -9.31 14.52
CA SER A 42 1.80 -10.59 13.88
C SER A 42 3.00 -11.19 13.13
N LYS A 43 3.16 -12.52 13.16
CA LYS A 43 4.19 -13.24 12.37
C LYS A 43 4.10 -12.99 10.87
N GLU A 44 2.91 -12.60 10.40
CA GLU A 44 2.65 -12.30 9.00
C GLU A 44 2.89 -10.83 8.64
N CYS A 45 3.10 -9.96 9.64
CA CYS A 45 3.40 -8.55 9.42
C CYS A 45 4.75 -8.41 8.71
N ARG A 46 4.69 -7.91 7.48
CA ARG A 46 5.87 -7.56 6.68
C ARG A 46 5.97 -6.04 6.66
N ALA A 47 7.15 -5.53 6.99
CA ALA A 47 7.46 -4.14 6.72
C ALA A 47 7.47 -3.91 5.20
N MET A 48 6.76 -2.89 4.74
CA MET A 48 6.79 -2.48 3.34
C MET A 48 8.19 -1.92 3.01
N PRO A 49 8.88 -2.46 1.97
CA PRO A 49 10.21 -2.00 1.59
C PRO A 49 10.15 -0.59 1.00
N GLU A 50 11.23 0.18 1.12
CA GLU A 50 11.30 1.58 0.66
C GLU A 50 10.92 1.74 -0.83
N ILE A 51 11.24 0.76 -1.66
CA ILE A 51 10.86 0.78 -3.08
C ILE A 51 9.33 0.80 -3.28
N ALA A 52 8.58 0.05 -2.46
CA ALA A 52 7.12 0.02 -2.51
C ALA A 52 6.52 1.32 -1.99
N TRP A 53 7.12 1.93 -0.96
CA TRP A 53 6.76 3.27 -0.51
C TRP A 53 6.92 4.31 -1.63
N SER A 54 8.08 4.34 -2.27
CA SER A 54 8.35 5.26 -3.37
C SER A 54 7.40 5.04 -4.54
N TYR A 55 7.12 3.79 -4.91
CA TYR A 55 6.20 3.46 -6.00
C TYR A 55 4.76 3.93 -5.74
N VAL A 56 4.24 3.71 -4.53
CA VAL A 56 2.90 4.20 -4.15
C VAL A 56 2.85 5.73 -4.14
N ARG A 57 3.88 6.39 -3.58
CA ARG A 57 3.96 7.86 -3.59
C ARG A 57 3.99 8.43 -5.00
N ASP A 58 4.72 7.77 -5.90
CA ASP A 58 4.80 8.18 -7.30
C ASP A 58 3.44 8.06 -8.00
N ILE A 59 2.69 6.98 -7.77
CA ILE A 59 1.32 6.84 -8.30
C ILE A 59 0.40 7.95 -7.79
N LEU A 60 0.43 8.23 -6.49
CA LEU A 60 -0.40 9.29 -5.90
C LEU A 60 -0.05 10.66 -6.49
N LYS A 61 1.25 10.95 -6.64
CA LYS A 61 1.72 12.19 -7.26
C LYS A 61 1.27 12.31 -8.72
N ASN A 62 1.27 11.20 -9.47
CA ASN A 62 0.81 11.18 -10.86
C ASN A 62 -0.72 11.21 -11.01
N PHE A 63 -1.50 10.85 -9.99
CA PHE A 63 -2.96 10.86 -10.06
C PHE A 63 -3.56 12.26 -9.83
N GLY A 64 -2.88 13.11 -9.06
CA GLY A 64 -3.33 14.47 -8.74
C GLY A 64 -2.88 15.56 -9.72
N ASN A 65 -2.52 15.21 -10.95
CA ASN A 65 -1.97 16.12 -11.97
C ASN A 65 -2.77 15.99 -13.28
#